data_AF-A0A837CPM7-F1
#
_entry.id   AF-A0A837CPM7-F1
#
_cell.length_a   1.000
_cell.length_b   1.000
_cell.length_c   1.000
_cell.angle_alpha   90.00
_cell.angle_beta   90.00
_cell.angle_gamma   90.00
#
_symmetry.space_group_name_H-M   'P 1'
#
loop_
_entity.id
_entity.type
_entity.pdbx_description
1 polymer ?
#
loop_
_entity_poly.entity_id
_entity_poly.type
_entity_poly.pdbx_seq_one_letter_code
_entity_poly.pdbx_strand_id
1 'polypeptide(L)' 'MRSPEVKMVDEVALMRAAETAWTVYRARHPDVDAQDSRRCLLERHLQRRGDERESDAEELASFGIAYLHRLPEDEC' A
#
# COMPACT_ATOMS: atom_id res chain seq x y z
N MET A 1 18.09 -8.53 -23.24
CA MET A 1 17.79 -9.47 -22.13
C MET A 1 17.32 -8.63 -20.95
N ARG A 2 16.03 -8.64 -20.62
CA ARG A 2 15.52 -8.05 -19.38
C ARG A 2 15.76 -9.09 -18.29
N SER A 3 16.64 -8.78 -17.34
CA SER A 3 17.01 -9.66 -16.24
C SER A 3 15.77 -10.00 -15.38
N PRO A 4 15.62 -11.25 -14.89
CA PRO A 4 14.51 -11.66 -14.04
C PRO A 4 14.60 -11.11 -12.60
N GLU A 5 15.63 -10.34 -12.27
CA GLU A 5 15.89 -9.81 -10.92
C GLU A 5 15.01 -8.60 -10.55
N VAL A 6 14.25 -8.04 -11.50
CA VAL A 6 13.49 -6.79 -11.32
C VAL A 6 12.15 -7.01 -10.60
N LYS A 7 11.61 -8.25 -10.52
CA LYS A 7 10.27 -8.47 -9.93
C LYS A 7 10.23 -8.62 -8.40
N MET A 8 11.28 -9.19 -7.79
CA MET A 8 11.27 -9.45 -6.34
C MET A 8 11.51 -8.18 -5.50
N VAL A 9 12.22 -7.19 -6.06
CA VAL A 9 12.46 -5.91 -5.37
C VAL A 9 11.16 -5.13 -5.21
N ASP A 10 10.29 -5.19 -6.22
CA ASP A 10 8.94 -4.59 -6.19
C ASP A 10 8.04 -5.25 -5.14
N GLU A 11 8.02 -6.57 -5.00
CA GLU A 11 7.14 -7.23 -4.02
C GLU A 11 7.52 -6.88 -2.56
N VAL A 12 8.81 -6.82 -2.25
CA VAL A 12 9.28 -6.42 -0.91
C VAL A 12 9.00 -4.93 -0.67
N ALA A 13 9.21 -4.08 -1.67
CA ALA A 13 8.90 -2.66 -1.58
C ALA A 13 7.39 -2.42 -1.38
N LEU A 14 6.54 -3.12 -2.13
CA LEU A 14 5.09 -3.10 -2.02
C LEU A 14 4.61 -3.53 -0.63
N MET A 15 5.15 -4.65 -0.12
CA MET A 15 4.81 -5.14 1.22
C MET A 15 5.19 -4.12 2.30
N ARG A 16 6.40 -3.55 2.23
CA ARG A 16 6.84 -2.51 3.19
C ARG A 16 6.02 -1.24 3.08
N ALA A 17 5.67 -0.83 1.86
CA ALA A 17 4.84 0.34 1.62
C ALA A 17 3.43 0.15 2.22
N ALA A 18 2.82 -1.01 1.98
CA ALA A 18 1.50 -1.36 2.52
C ALA A 18 1.52 -1.41 4.06
N GLU A 19 2.52 -2.07 4.65
CA GLU A 19 2.68 -2.13 6.11
C GLU A 19 2.86 -0.74 6.74
N THR A 20 3.72 0.09 6.13
CA THR A 20 3.99 1.45 6.60
C THR A 20 2.74 2.31 6.52
N ALA A 21 2.08 2.34 5.36
CA ALA A 21 0.87 3.12 5.15
C ALA A 21 -0.25 2.68 6.11
N TRP A 22 -0.43 1.36 6.28
CA TRP A 22 -1.44 0.79 7.18
C TRP A 22 -1.17 1.14 8.64
N THR A 23 0.09 1.05 9.07
CA THR A 23 0.50 1.35 10.46
C THR A 23 0.28 2.82 10.77
N VAL A 24 0.68 3.72 9.86
CA VAL A 24 0.48 5.18 10.03
C VAL A 24 -1.00 5.54 10.07
N TYR A 25 -1.81 4.92 9.19
CA TYR A 25 -3.25 5.14 9.17
C TYR A 25 -3.91 4.69 10.48
N ARG A 26 -3.66 3.45 10.91
CA ARG A 26 -4.21 2.94 12.18
C ARG A 26 -3.76 3.72 13.41
N ALA A 27 -2.55 4.27 13.43
CA ALA A 27 -2.11 5.13 14.52
C ALA A 27 -2.98 6.39 14.69
N ARG A 28 -3.64 6.83 13.61
CA ARG A 28 -4.58 7.97 13.61
C ARG A 28 -6.04 7.54 13.74
N HIS A 29 -6.34 6.28 13.46
CA HIS A 29 -7.68 5.69 13.44
C HIS A 29 -7.71 4.44 14.34
N PRO A 30 -7.73 4.60 15.68
CA PRO A 30 -7.68 3.48 16.63
C PRO A 30 -8.89 2.56 16.53
N ASP A 31 -9.97 3.02 15.90
CA ASP A 31 -11.24 2.32 15.69
C ASP A 31 -11.16 1.33 14.51
N VAL A 32 -10.11 1.43 13.68
CA VAL A 32 -9.90 0.58 12.51
C VAL A 32 -9.17 -0.70 12.92
N ASP A 33 -9.81 -1.85 12.70
CA ASP A 33 -9.24 -3.14 13.03
C ASP A 33 -8.02 -3.49 12.16
N ALA A 34 -7.12 -4.34 12.66
CA ALA A 34 -5.97 -4.80 11.91
C ALA A 34 -6.33 -5.57 10.63
N GLN A 35 -7.50 -6.23 10.61
CA GLN A 35 -8.05 -7.06 9.53
C GLN A 35 -9.10 -6.32 8.70
N ASP A 36 -9.27 -5.01 8.89
CA ASP A 36 -10.24 -4.21 8.14
C ASP A 36 -10.02 -4.31 6.62
N SER A 37 -11.11 -4.42 5.86
CA SER A 37 -11.09 -4.61 4.40
C SER A 37 -10.30 -3.55 3.65
N ARG A 38 -10.15 -2.34 4.21
CA ARG A 38 -9.34 -1.27 3.63
C ARG A 38 -7.87 -1.66 3.47
N ARG A 39 -7.36 -2.62 4.27
CA ARG A 39 -6.01 -3.18 4.09
C ARG A 39 -5.89 -3.91 2.74
N CYS A 40 -6.86 -4.75 2.40
CA CYS A 40 -6.88 -5.46 1.12
C CYS A 40 -7.00 -4.46 -0.07
N LEU A 41 -7.80 -3.41 0.09
CA LEU A 41 -7.94 -2.35 -0.91
C LEU A 41 -6.63 -1.58 -1.12
N LEU A 42 -5.93 -1.27 -0.03
CA LEU A 42 -4.60 -0.64 -0.04
C LEU A 42 -3.59 -1.50 -0.80
N GLU A 43 -3.45 -2.77 -0.46
CA GLU A 43 -2.49 -3.69 -1.10
C GLU A 43 -2.75 -3.77 -2.61
N ARG A 44 -4.02 -3.89 -3.03
CA ARG A 44 -4.41 -3.90 -4.44
C ARG A 44 -4.17 -2.56 -5.14
N HIS A 45 -4.30 -1.43 -4.43
CA HIS A 45 -3.99 -0.11 -4.98
C HIS A 45 -2.49 0.02 -5.24
N LEU A 46 -1.67 -0.33 -4.26
CA LEU A 46 -0.22 -0.25 -4.34
C LEU A 46 0.34 -1.19 -5.40
N GLN A 47 -0.17 -2.42 -5.48
CA GLN A 47 0.24 -3.38 -6.51
C GLN A 47 0.02 -2.82 -7.92
N ARG A 48 -1.16 -2.26 -8.19
CA ARG A 48 -1.44 -1.59 -9.47
C ARG A 48 -0.47 -0.43 -9.75
N ARG A 49 -0.14 0.37 -8.72
CA ARG A 49 0.80 1.48 -8.85
C ARG A 49 2.23 1.03 -9.13
N GLY A 50 2.71 -0.03 -8.47
CA GLY A 50 4.04 -0.60 -8.71
C GLY A 50 4.16 -1.22 -10.12
N ASP A 51 3.11 -1.87 -10.61
CA ASP A 51 3.08 -2.36 -11.99
C ASP A 51 3.06 -1.23 -13.04
N GLU A 52 2.41 -0.10 -12.73
CA GLU A 52 2.32 1.06 -13.63
C GLU A 52 3.58 1.94 -13.60
N ARG A 53 4.33 1.95 -12.50
CA ARG A 53 5.48 2.82 -12.27
C ARG A 53 6.49 2.15 -11.34
N GLU A 54 7.75 2.08 -11.79
CA GLU A 54 8.87 1.73 -10.91
C GLU A 54 8.98 2.85 -9.85
N SER A 55 8.46 2.57 -8.65
CA SER A 55 8.36 3.52 -7.54
C SER A 55 8.92 2.87 -6.28
N ASP A 56 9.75 3.60 -5.56
CA ASP A 56 10.32 3.13 -4.29
C ASP A 56 9.24 2.95 -3.20
N ALA A 57 9.58 2.16 -2.18
CA ALA A 57 8.69 1.84 -1.07
C ALA A 57 8.14 3.07 -0.34
N GLU A 58 8.94 4.15 -0.21
CA GLU A 58 8.50 5.41 0.42
C GLU A 58 7.47 6.17 -0.42
N GLU A 59 7.63 6.17 -1.74
CA GLU A 59 6.67 6.82 -2.65
C GLU A 59 5.35 6.03 -2.63
N LEU A 60 5.43 4.71 -2.72
CA LEU A 60 4.27 3.81 -2.59
C LEU A 60 3.57 3.98 -1.23
N ALA A 61 4.30 4.07 -0.12
CA ALA A 61 3.72 4.30 1.19
C ALA A 61 2.93 5.62 1.24
N SER A 62 3.49 6.69 0.65
CA SER A 62 2.84 7.99 0.56
C SER A 62 1.55 7.93 -0.26
N PHE A 63 1.56 7.21 -1.40
CA PHE A 63 0.34 6.96 -2.18
C PHE A 63 -0.69 6.15 -1.39
N GLY A 64 -0.26 5.15 -0.64
CA GLY A 64 -1.11 4.32 0.19
C GLY A 64 -1.85 5.13 1.27
N ILE A 65 -1.13 6.01 1.97
CA ILE A 65 -1.72 6.91 2.98
C ILE A 65 -2.73 7.85 2.34
N ALA A 66 -2.39 8.46 1.20
CA ALA A 66 -3.29 9.36 0.48
C ALA A 66 -4.55 8.64 -0.03
N TYR A 67 -4.43 7.36 -0.42
CA TYR A 67 -5.55 6.52 -0.81
C TYR A 67 -6.47 6.22 0.37
N LEU A 68 -5.92 5.80 1.52
CA LEU A 68 -6.67 5.53 2.74
C LEU A 68 -7.42 6.76 3.27
N HIS A 69 -6.81 7.94 3.20
CA HIS A 69 -7.49 9.19 3.60
C HIS A 69 -8.67 9.58 2.68
N ARG A 70 -8.73 9.05 1.46
CA ARG A 70 -9.81 9.31 0.50
C ARG A 70 -10.87 8.21 0.47
N LEU A 71 -10.59 7.07 1.11
CA LEU A 71 -11.55 5.98 1.19
C LEU A 71 -12.73 6.43 2.06
N PRO A 72 -13.97 6.33 1.55
CA PRO A 72 -15.14 6.57 2.38
C PRO A 72 -15.18 5.54 3.52
N GLU A 73 -15.65 5.95 4.69
CA GLU A 73 -15.78 5.09 5.86
C GLU A 73 -16.73 3.90 5.60
N ASP A 74 -17.58 3.97 4.58
CA ASP A 74 -18.56 2.94 4.19
C ASP A 74 -18.02 1.88 3.20
N GLU A 75 -16.85 2.07 2.57
CA GLU A 75 -16.23 1.02 1.74
C GLU A 75 -15.44 0.05 2.63
N CYS A 76 -16.18 -0.86 3.29
CA CYS A 76 -15.66 -2.06 3.97
C CYS A 76 -16.13 -3.33 3.26
#